data_AF-A0A3P6AGE6-F1
#
_entry.id   AF-A0A3P6AGE6-F1
#
_cell.length_a   1.000
_cell.length_b   1.000
_cell.length_c   1.000
_cell.angle_alpha   90.00
_cell.angle_beta   90.00
_cell.angle_gamma   90.00
#
_symmetry.space_group_name_H-M   'P 1'
#
loop_
_entity.id
_entity.type
_entity.pdbx_description
1 polymer ?
#
loop_
_entity_poly.entity_id
_entity_poly.type
_entity_poly.pdbx_seq_one_letter_code
_entity_poly.pdbx_strand_id
1 'polypeptide(L)'
;MTVSCVFPALLRVRSKKSMKNNKWLEHNLEDMDRSVKKMVKLIEEDADSLAKKAEMYYQKRPELISLVDEFHRMYRSLAERYDDLSSSDLTTELNNNRLGRPPSRRAPGFDYFLGNNGGGGLPSDLYHKDVDDVASVTDSEQEWDDSSSLASYPGYVSVGSDFQSLTKRVADLEIDLREAKERLRMQLEGNTESLALTRVKSESKFVDYPAKLAACEQELRDANEKILNSEDQIFMLKNQLARYLPHELDDENGEEGADSTQEMDVESLSEELRIASLRLREAERENGMMRREVEKSKSDELRLKSLQNMLESAQKEAAAWKSKSTADRREVAKLHDRVSMLKHSLAGRDHEIRDLKTALSDAEEKIFPEKAQFKEEITSLLEEKANRDEQFSELEAQVRYLEEEIRRVTNEKTEEEERLKGEIEVLTVEKAVKEICIETVSNKVSKLESEMLLLEYEMKAKDSKTMEMEEEVEKLRSKLEEVAEEKREVIRQLCFSLDYSKDECKRLHTTPIQGIDH
;
A
#
# COMPACT_ATOMS: atom_id res chain seq x y z
N MET A 1 2.45 -26.28 -2.74
CA MET A 1 3.00 -25.04 -2.14
C MET A 1 2.47 -24.93 -0.72
N THR A 2 3.32 -25.04 0.30
CA THR A 2 2.89 -24.96 1.71
C THR A 2 2.85 -23.50 2.16
N VAL A 3 1.81 -23.11 2.90
CA VAL A 3 1.62 -21.78 3.51
C VAL A 3 2.80 -21.42 4.42
N SER A 4 3.50 -22.45 4.89
CA SER A 4 4.75 -22.40 5.66
C SER A 4 5.89 -21.62 4.98
N CYS A 5 5.89 -21.40 3.66
CA CYS A 5 6.98 -20.69 2.98
C CYS A 5 6.73 -19.18 2.76
N VAL A 6 5.47 -18.74 2.68
CA VAL A 6 5.14 -17.35 2.28
C VAL A 6 4.86 -16.46 3.50
N PHE A 7 4.24 -16.98 4.55
CA PHE A 7 3.87 -16.20 5.73
C PHE A 7 5.02 -15.86 6.69
N PRO A 8 6.04 -16.72 6.92
CA PRO A 8 7.10 -16.37 7.86
C PRO A 8 8.02 -15.25 7.35
N ALA A 9 8.10 -15.00 6.04
CA ALA A 9 9.00 -13.98 5.49
C ALA A 9 8.55 -12.55 5.86
N LEU A 10 7.25 -12.29 5.85
CA LEU A 10 6.69 -10.97 6.21
C LEU A 10 6.62 -10.74 7.73
N LEU A 11 6.39 -11.80 8.52
CA LEU A 11 6.32 -11.71 9.99
C LEU A 11 7.70 -11.74 10.69
N ARG A 12 8.76 -12.26 10.04
CA ARG A 12 10.09 -12.42 10.64
C ARG A 12 10.92 -11.12 10.69
N VAL A 13 10.51 -10.06 10.00
CA VAL A 13 11.30 -8.82 9.89
C VAL A 13 11.11 -7.86 11.07
N ARG A 14 10.06 -7.99 11.90
CA ARG A 14 9.77 -6.93 12.91
C ARG A 14 9.56 -7.33 14.38
N SER A 15 9.59 -8.60 14.78
CA SER A 15 9.53 -8.93 16.21
C SER A 15 10.17 -10.26 16.59
N LYS A 16 11.51 -10.26 16.76
CA LYS A 16 12.26 -11.45 17.24
C LYS A 16 12.32 -11.60 18.77
N LYS A 17 11.78 -10.66 19.56
CA LYS A 17 11.94 -10.67 21.02
C LYS A 17 10.69 -10.90 21.87
N SER A 18 9.47 -10.85 21.31
CA SER A 18 8.22 -11.06 22.10
C SER A 18 7.44 -12.35 21.74
N MET A 19 7.62 -12.93 20.56
CA MET A 19 6.72 -13.98 20.05
C MET A 19 7.15 -15.45 20.26
N LYS A 20 8.08 -15.75 21.17
CA LYS A 20 8.58 -17.14 21.32
C LYS A 20 7.71 -18.08 22.15
N ASN A 21 6.62 -17.60 22.78
CA ASN A 21 5.82 -18.42 23.72
C ASN A 21 4.30 -18.43 23.46
N ASN A 22 3.81 -17.87 22.34
CA ASN A 22 2.36 -17.83 22.09
C ASN A 22 1.86 -19.09 21.38
N LYS A 23 1.53 -20.11 22.18
CA LYS A 23 0.86 -21.36 21.75
C LYS A 23 -0.38 -21.10 20.88
N TRP A 24 -1.05 -19.96 21.09
CA TRP A 24 -2.21 -19.53 20.30
C TRP A 24 -1.86 -19.21 18.83
N LEU A 25 -0.75 -18.50 18.59
CA LEU A 25 -0.33 -18.13 17.23
C LEU A 25 0.10 -19.37 16.45
N GLU A 26 0.81 -20.28 17.11
CA GLU A 26 1.22 -21.56 16.54
C GLU A 26 0.00 -22.41 16.15
N HIS A 27 -0.97 -22.57 17.05
CA HIS A 27 -2.20 -23.31 16.78
C HIS A 27 -3.03 -22.69 15.63
N ASN A 28 -3.14 -21.36 15.60
CA ASN A 28 -3.89 -20.66 14.55
C ASN A 28 -3.22 -20.79 13.17
N LEU A 29 -1.89 -20.72 13.11
CA LEU A 29 -1.13 -20.96 11.88
C LEU A 29 -1.27 -22.42 11.39
N GLU A 30 -1.29 -23.39 12.30
CA GLU A 30 -1.56 -24.79 11.97
C GLU A 30 -2.98 -25.04 11.46
N ASP A 31 -3.99 -24.37 12.03
CA ASP A 31 -5.39 -24.43 11.55
C ASP A 31 -5.52 -23.82 10.15
N MET A 32 -4.88 -22.68 9.90
CA MET A 32 -4.86 -22.05 8.57
C MET A 32 -4.13 -22.92 7.53
N ASP A 33 -3.00 -23.53 7.87
CA ASP A 33 -2.28 -24.45 6.98
C ASP A 33 -3.11 -25.72 6.69
N ARG A 34 -3.85 -26.23 7.68
CA ARG A 34 -4.83 -27.32 7.47
C ARG A 34 -5.97 -26.92 6.53
N SER A 35 -6.48 -25.70 6.62
CA SER A 35 -7.51 -25.19 5.71
C SER A 35 -7.01 -25.11 4.27
N VAL A 36 -5.82 -24.51 4.06
CA VAL A 36 -5.24 -24.42 2.71
C VAL A 36 -4.95 -25.80 2.12
N LYS A 37 -4.47 -26.76 2.91
CA LYS A 37 -4.28 -28.14 2.46
C LYS A 37 -5.59 -28.81 2.01
N LYS A 38 -6.70 -28.52 2.69
CA LYS A 38 -8.03 -29.00 2.27
C LYS A 38 -8.48 -28.32 0.96
N MET A 39 -8.23 -27.02 0.79
CA MET A 39 -8.58 -26.27 -0.43
C MET A 39 -7.81 -26.81 -1.64
N VAL A 40 -6.51 -27.04 -1.48
CA VAL A 40 -5.65 -27.58 -2.54
C VAL A 40 -6.10 -28.98 -2.95
N LYS A 41 -6.46 -29.84 -1.99
CA LYS A 41 -7.01 -31.18 -2.29
C LYS A 41 -8.32 -31.16 -3.08
N LEU A 42 -9.17 -30.16 -2.85
CA LEU A 42 -10.40 -30.01 -3.65
C LEU A 42 -10.10 -29.66 -5.11
N ILE A 43 -8.94 -29.07 -5.39
CA ILE A 43 -8.52 -28.60 -6.72
C ILE A 43 -7.64 -29.64 -7.45
N GLU A 44 -6.84 -30.42 -6.73
CA GLU A 44 -5.83 -31.36 -7.28
C GLU A 44 -6.39 -32.73 -7.73
N GLU A 45 -7.69 -33.00 -7.65
CA GLU A 45 -8.22 -34.30 -8.09
C GLU A 45 -8.12 -34.49 -9.62
N ASP A 46 -7.36 -35.51 -10.02
CA ASP A 46 -7.06 -35.89 -11.41
C ASP A 46 -8.34 -36.22 -12.19
N ALA A 47 -8.71 -35.34 -13.11
CA ALA A 47 -9.75 -35.60 -14.10
C ALA A 47 -9.10 -35.95 -15.45
N ASP A 48 -9.25 -37.20 -15.88
CA ASP A 48 -8.70 -37.73 -17.15
C ASP A 48 -9.24 -37.01 -18.41
N SER A 49 -10.24 -36.13 -18.29
CA SER A 49 -10.78 -35.32 -19.39
C SER A 49 -11.18 -33.91 -18.97
N LEU A 50 -11.07 -32.96 -19.90
CA LEU A 50 -11.38 -31.53 -19.69
C LEU A 50 -12.85 -31.30 -19.29
N ALA A 51 -13.79 -32.04 -19.89
CA ALA A 51 -15.21 -31.97 -19.56
C ALA A 51 -15.49 -32.42 -18.13
N LYS A 52 -14.84 -33.50 -17.69
CA LYS A 52 -14.95 -34.02 -16.33
C LYS A 52 -14.30 -33.08 -15.31
N LYS A 53 -13.23 -32.38 -15.69
CA LYS A 53 -12.60 -31.33 -14.88
C LYS A 53 -13.54 -30.12 -14.66
N ALA A 54 -14.24 -29.69 -15.69
CA ALA A 54 -15.21 -28.60 -15.59
C ALA A 54 -16.42 -28.99 -14.72
N GLU A 55 -16.96 -30.20 -14.92
CA GLU A 55 -18.08 -30.72 -14.10
C GLU A 55 -17.70 -30.84 -12.62
N MET A 56 -16.53 -31.42 -12.32
CA MET A 56 -16.01 -31.54 -10.96
C MET A 56 -15.73 -30.18 -10.31
N TYR A 57 -15.26 -29.20 -11.08
CA TYR A 57 -15.07 -27.83 -10.60
C TYR A 57 -16.41 -27.21 -10.15
N TYR A 58 -17.46 -27.31 -10.97
CA TYR A 58 -18.77 -26.75 -10.59
C TYR A 58 -19.41 -27.46 -9.39
N GLN A 59 -19.19 -28.78 -9.24
CA GLN A 59 -19.65 -29.53 -8.07
C GLN A 59 -18.89 -29.16 -6.78
N LYS A 60 -17.58 -28.91 -6.86
CA LYS A 60 -16.73 -28.58 -5.70
C LYS A 60 -16.65 -27.10 -5.36
N ARG A 61 -17.07 -26.23 -6.28
CA ARG A 61 -17.11 -24.77 -6.11
C ARG A 61 -17.79 -24.32 -4.81
N PRO A 62 -18.98 -24.81 -4.41
CA PRO A 62 -19.60 -24.40 -3.14
C PRO A 62 -18.79 -24.80 -1.90
N GLU A 63 -18.18 -25.98 -1.88
CA GLU A 63 -17.32 -26.43 -0.78
C GLU A 63 -16.02 -25.62 -0.70
N LEU A 64 -15.44 -25.28 -1.86
CA LEU A 64 -14.25 -24.44 -1.93
C LEU A 64 -14.53 -23.01 -1.44
N ILE A 65 -15.67 -22.42 -1.82
CA ILE A 65 -16.08 -21.08 -1.35
C ILE A 65 -16.26 -21.08 0.18
N SER A 66 -16.93 -22.09 0.74
CA SER A 66 -17.10 -22.23 2.19
C SER A 66 -15.76 -22.28 2.93
N LEU A 67 -14.79 -23.02 2.39
CA LEU A 67 -13.47 -23.17 2.99
C LEU A 67 -12.60 -21.89 2.88
N VAL A 68 -12.76 -21.13 1.78
CA VAL A 68 -12.16 -19.79 1.60
C VAL A 68 -12.75 -18.79 2.59
N ASP A 69 -14.07 -18.81 2.80
CA ASP A 69 -14.73 -17.93 3.76
C ASP A 69 -14.29 -18.23 5.20
N GLU A 70 -14.16 -19.51 5.56
CA GLU A 70 -13.62 -19.93 6.86
C GLU A 70 -12.16 -19.48 7.04
N PHE A 71 -11.33 -19.64 5.99
CA PHE A 71 -9.96 -19.15 6.00
C PHE A 71 -9.88 -17.63 6.19
N HIS A 72 -10.70 -16.87 5.46
CA HIS A 72 -10.75 -15.42 5.56
C HIS A 72 -11.22 -14.94 6.95
N ARG A 73 -12.16 -15.68 7.57
CA ARG A 73 -12.60 -15.42 8.94
C ARG A 73 -11.48 -15.66 9.97
N MET A 74 -10.71 -16.74 9.81
CA MET A 74 -9.54 -17.02 10.67
C MET A 74 -8.45 -15.95 10.50
N TYR A 75 -8.15 -15.55 9.26
CA TYR A 75 -7.19 -14.49 8.95
C TYR A 75 -7.61 -13.15 9.56
N ARG A 76 -8.88 -12.76 9.43
CA ARG A 76 -9.39 -11.51 10.00
C ARG A 76 -9.25 -11.50 11.52
N SER A 77 -9.60 -12.60 12.20
CA SER A 77 -9.42 -12.72 13.65
C SER A 77 -7.96 -12.66 14.08
N LEU A 78 -7.04 -13.19 13.26
CA LEU A 78 -5.61 -13.10 13.51
C LEU A 78 -5.09 -11.66 13.39
N ALA A 79 -5.52 -10.94 12.36
CA ALA A 79 -5.15 -9.54 12.14
C ALA A 79 -5.65 -8.63 13.28
N GLU A 80 -6.92 -8.78 13.69
CA GLU A 80 -7.51 -8.02 14.80
C GLU A 80 -6.71 -8.18 16.11
N ARG A 81 -6.34 -9.41 16.48
CA ARG A 81 -5.54 -9.64 17.69
C ARG A 81 -4.10 -9.16 17.58
N TYR A 82 -3.55 -9.08 16.37
CA TYR A 82 -2.22 -8.51 16.16
C TYR A 82 -2.24 -6.99 16.31
N ASP A 83 -3.30 -6.33 15.83
CA ASP A 83 -3.54 -4.90 16.03
C ASP A 83 -3.77 -4.56 17.50
N ASP A 84 -4.50 -5.40 18.26
CA ASP A 84 -4.68 -5.25 19.70
C ASP A 84 -3.34 -5.30 20.47
N LEU A 85 -2.45 -6.24 20.09
CA LEU A 85 -1.12 -6.35 20.70
C LEU A 85 -0.23 -5.16 20.32
N SER A 86 -0.25 -4.74 19.05
CA SER A 86 0.51 -3.57 18.57
C SER A 86 0.03 -2.26 19.21
N SER A 87 -1.27 -2.14 19.47
CA SER A 87 -1.87 -0.99 20.17
C SER A 87 -1.54 -1.01 21.67
N SER A 88 -1.48 -2.19 22.28
CA SER A 88 -1.08 -2.36 23.69
C SER A 88 0.40 -2.02 23.96
N ASP A 89 1.29 -2.34 23.02
CA ASP A 89 2.73 -2.00 23.13
C ASP A 89 2.96 -0.48 23.03
N LEU A 90 2.20 0.22 22.16
CA LEU A 90 2.25 1.69 22.04
C LEU A 90 1.70 2.42 23.27
N THR A 91 0.70 1.86 23.94
CA THR A 91 0.11 2.45 25.16
C THR A 91 0.98 2.21 26.40
N THR A 92 1.77 1.14 26.43
CA THR A 92 2.66 0.81 27.54
C THR A 92 3.91 1.71 27.56
N GLU A 93 4.43 2.15 26.40
CA GLU A 93 5.55 3.10 26.35
C GLU A 93 5.16 4.54 26.79
N LEU A 94 3.90 4.94 26.61
CA LEU A 94 3.43 6.26 27.04
C LEU A 94 3.20 6.37 28.56
N ASN A 95 2.94 5.26 29.25
CA ASN A 95 2.61 5.25 30.68
C ASN A 95 3.80 5.04 31.62
N ASN A 96 4.92 4.49 31.14
CA ASN A 96 6.11 4.24 31.96
C ASN A 96 7.00 5.47 32.20
N ASN A 97 6.70 6.63 31.60
CA ASN A 97 7.45 7.87 31.78
C ASN A 97 6.83 8.87 32.80
N ARG A 98 5.87 8.43 33.64
CA ARG A 98 5.19 9.30 34.62
C ARG A 98 5.31 8.85 36.08
N LEU A 99 6.49 8.43 36.53
CA LEU A 99 6.76 8.25 37.97
C LEU A 99 7.97 9.08 38.40
N GLY A 100 7.71 10.27 38.96
CA GLY A 100 8.73 11.08 39.60
C GLY A 100 8.42 12.58 39.72
N ARG A 101 7.31 12.98 40.36
CA ARG A 101 7.19 14.36 40.86
C ARG A 101 6.42 14.42 42.19
N PRO A 102 6.97 15.00 43.26
CA PRO A 102 6.25 15.20 44.52
C PRO A 102 5.20 16.32 44.38
N PRO A 103 4.13 16.31 45.20
CA PRO A 103 2.99 17.21 45.02
C PRO A 103 3.35 18.63 45.45
N SER A 104 3.49 19.53 44.48
CA SER A 104 3.59 20.97 44.73
C SER A 104 2.19 21.49 45.04
N ARG A 105 1.98 21.99 46.26
CA ARG A 105 0.81 22.75 46.66
C ARG A 105 0.57 23.87 45.63
N ARG A 106 -0.53 23.81 44.88
CA ARG A 106 -1.06 24.96 44.12
C ARG A 106 -1.97 25.76 45.04
N ALA A 107 -1.83 27.08 45.00
CA ALA A 107 -2.71 28.00 45.71
C ALA A 107 -4.12 27.98 45.07
N PRO A 108 -5.20 28.13 45.87
CA PRO A 108 -6.57 28.21 45.34
C PRO A 108 -6.75 29.44 44.44
N GLY A 109 -7.29 29.24 43.23
CA GLY A 109 -7.64 30.34 42.31
C GLY A 109 -7.24 30.17 40.84
N PHE A 110 -6.74 29.01 40.41
CA PHE A 110 -6.28 28.79 39.03
C PHE A 110 -7.03 27.65 38.32
N ASP A 111 -8.35 27.54 38.54
CA ASP A 111 -9.24 26.54 37.93
C ASP A 111 -10.19 27.16 36.90
N TYR A 112 -9.70 28.06 36.03
CA TYR A 112 -10.55 28.66 34.98
C TYR A 112 -10.02 28.51 33.55
N PHE A 113 -9.00 27.70 33.26
CA PHE A 113 -8.52 27.64 31.87
C PHE A 113 -8.24 26.27 31.25
N LEU A 114 -8.32 25.16 31.99
CA LEU A 114 -8.15 23.84 31.35
C LEU A 114 -9.14 22.86 31.96
N GLY A 115 -10.34 22.82 31.37
CA GLY A 115 -11.32 21.79 31.65
C GLY A 115 -10.77 20.43 31.24
N ASN A 116 -10.46 19.60 32.24
CA ASN A 116 -10.32 18.16 32.07
C ASN A 116 -10.92 17.47 33.30
N ASN A 117 -12.22 17.15 33.21
CA ASN A 117 -12.84 16.15 34.07
C ASN A 117 -12.91 14.83 33.29
N GLY A 118 -12.04 13.90 33.68
CA GLY A 118 -12.30 12.48 33.51
C GLY A 118 -13.15 11.97 34.67
N GLY A 119 -13.95 10.94 34.38
CA GLY A 119 -14.13 9.81 35.28
C GLY A 119 -15.47 9.71 36.01
N GLY A 120 -16.27 8.72 35.59
CA GLY A 120 -17.06 7.91 36.52
C GLY A 120 -18.47 7.57 36.06
N GLY A 121 -18.71 6.29 35.73
CA GLY A 121 -20.01 5.64 35.90
C GLY A 121 -20.77 5.33 34.62
N LEU A 122 -20.61 4.09 34.14
CA LEU A 122 -21.72 3.36 33.50
C LEU A 122 -22.86 3.21 34.54
N PRO A 123 -24.15 3.27 34.12
CA PRO A 123 -24.73 2.05 33.57
C PRO A 123 -25.71 2.25 32.40
N SER A 124 -25.78 1.18 31.59
CA SER A 124 -26.95 0.61 30.91
C SER A 124 -28.09 1.51 30.42
N ASP A 125 -28.38 1.28 29.14
CA ASP A 125 -29.72 0.98 28.62
C ASP A 125 -30.62 2.07 28.02
N LEU A 126 -31.20 1.63 26.89
CA LEU A 126 -32.56 1.87 26.40
C LEU A 126 -32.91 3.23 25.74
N TYR A 127 -33.12 3.11 24.42
CA TYR A 127 -34.17 3.69 23.55
C TYR A 127 -34.47 5.21 23.50
N HIS A 128 -34.67 5.61 22.24
CA HIS A 128 -35.78 6.42 21.72
C HIS A 128 -35.75 7.96 21.78
N LYS A 129 -35.83 8.51 20.56
CA LYS A 129 -36.82 9.49 20.05
C LYS A 129 -36.84 10.88 20.67
N ASP A 130 -36.62 11.90 19.83
CA ASP A 130 -37.66 12.74 19.20
C ASP A 130 -36.93 13.91 18.46
N VAL A 131 -37.20 14.18 17.16
CA VAL A 131 -38.34 14.98 16.63
C VAL A 131 -38.21 16.45 17.09
N ASP A 132 -38.25 17.50 16.28
CA ASP A 132 -38.39 17.75 14.84
C ASP A 132 -38.05 19.23 14.58
N ASP A 133 -38.21 19.65 13.32
CA ASP A 133 -38.41 21.02 12.79
C ASP A 133 -37.25 21.60 11.99
N VAL A 134 -37.28 21.40 10.67
CA VAL A 134 -38.01 22.33 9.78
C VAL A 134 -38.31 21.69 8.42
N ALA A 135 -39.58 21.80 8.01
CA ALA A 135 -40.15 21.30 6.76
C ALA A 135 -40.21 22.37 5.65
N SER A 136 -40.20 21.89 4.40
CA SER A 136 -40.98 22.37 3.24
C SER A 136 -40.76 21.35 2.10
N VAL A 137 -41.54 20.27 1.98
CA VAL A 137 -42.86 20.11 1.32
C VAL A 137 -42.83 20.26 -0.21
N THR A 138 -43.02 19.14 -0.91
CA THR A 138 -44.12 18.76 -1.87
C THR A 138 -43.75 17.37 -2.43
N ASP A 139 -44.37 16.24 -2.07
CA ASP A 139 -45.73 15.71 -2.40
C ASP A 139 -45.85 15.27 -3.88
N SER A 140 -46.28 14.08 -4.34
CA SER A 140 -46.43 12.69 -3.84
C SER A 140 -46.76 11.78 -5.06
N GLU A 141 -46.71 10.46 -4.84
CA GLU A 141 -47.57 9.39 -5.41
C GLU A 141 -47.16 8.49 -6.61
N GLN A 142 -47.42 7.19 -6.35
CA GLN A 142 -47.98 6.10 -7.18
C GLN A 142 -47.20 5.63 -8.43
N GLU A 143 -46.70 4.39 -8.52
CA GLU A 143 -47.31 3.04 -8.51
C GLU A 143 -47.46 2.43 -9.93
N TRP A 144 -46.65 1.38 -10.16
CA TRP A 144 -46.94 0.08 -10.81
C TRP A 144 -47.09 -0.01 -12.35
N ASP A 145 -46.26 -0.92 -12.88
CA ASP A 145 -46.45 -1.87 -13.99
C ASP A 145 -47.12 -1.47 -15.31
N ASP A 146 -46.41 -1.75 -16.40
CA ASP A 146 -47.02 -2.36 -17.58
C ASP A 146 -46.16 -3.53 -18.09
N SER A 147 -46.85 -4.58 -18.53
CA SER A 147 -46.38 -5.96 -18.59
C SER A 147 -45.89 -6.44 -19.96
N SER A 148 -44.91 -7.35 -19.90
CA SER A 148 -44.79 -8.60 -20.70
C SER A 148 -44.24 -8.58 -22.14
N SER A 149 -43.08 -9.23 -22.37
CA SER A 149 -42.97 -10.64 -22.84
C SER A 149 -41.62 -10.99 -23.50
N LEU A 150 -41.01 -12.08 -23.00
CA LEU A 150 -40.22 -13.12 -23.69
C LEU A 150 -39.16 -12.75 -24.76
N ALA A 151 -37.87 -13.03 -24.47
CA ALA A 151 -37.14 -14.21 -24.99
C ALA A 151 -35.59 -14.15 -24.75
N SER A 152 -35.04 -15.26 -24.26
CA SER A 152 -33.69 -15.86 -24.45
C SER A 152 -32.37 -15.07 -24.44
N TYR A 153 -31.51 -15.46 -23.47
CA TYR A 153 -30.02 -15.62 -23.52
C TYR A 153 -29.11 -14.35 -23.54
N PRO A 154 -27.84 -14.43 -23.05
CA PRO A 154 -27.39 -13.68 -21.88
C PRO A 154 -26.07 -12.89 -22.08
N GLY A 155 -25.79 -11.99 -21.14
CA GLY A 155 -24.40 -11.62 -20.81
C GLY A 155 -23.97 -10.23 -21.24
N TYR A 156 -23.88 -9.31 -20.28
CA TYR A 156 -22.67 -8.54 -19.93
C TYR A 156 -23.05 -7.61 -18.78
N VAL A 157 -22.56 -7.86 -17.55
CA VAL A 157 -22.70 -6.87 -16.47
C VAL A 157 -21.53 -5.91 -16.58
N SER A 158 -21.87 -4.66 -16.87
CA SER A 158 -20.96 -3.54 -17.09
C SER A 158 -20.15 -3.20 -15.83
N VAL A 159 -18.83 -3.40 -15.90
CA VAL A 159 -17.84 -3.02 -14.88
C VAL A 159 -17.36 -1.56 -15.06
N GLY A 160 -17.90 -0.82 -16.03
CA GLY A 160 -17.38 0.51 -16.41
C GLY A 160 -17.70 1.66 -15.44
N SER A 161 -18.76 1.56 -14.64
CA SER A 161 -19.26 2.69 -13.84
C SER A 161 -18.42 2.98 -12.59
N ASP A 162 -17.85 1.95 -11.96
CA ASP A 162 -17.18 2.09 -10.66
C ASP A 162 -15.75 2.60 -10.80
N PHE A 163 -15.09 2.33 -11.92
CA PHE A 163 -13.73 2.84 -12.18
C PHE A 163 -13.75 4.35 -12.48
N GLN A 164 -14.77 4.82 -13.19
CA GLN A 164 -14.91 6.24 -13.54
C GLN A 164 -15.22 7.10 -12.30
N SER A 165 -16.04 6.58 -11.38
CA SER A 165 -16.38 7.26 -10.12
C SER A 165 -15.17 7.31 -9.17
N LEU A 166 -14.38 6.23 -9.10
CA LEU A 166 -13.15 6.20 -8.31
C LEU A 166 -12.09 7.16 -8.89
N THR A 167 -11.93 7.20 -10.21
CA THR A 167 -11.00 8.12 -10.89
C THR A 167 -11.37 9.58 -10.61
N LYS A 168 -12.66 9.92 -10.63
CA LYS A 168 -13.14 11.26 -10.28
C LYS A 168 -12.86 11.61 -8.82
N ARG A 169 -13.10 10.66 -7.90
CA ARG A 169 -12.84 10.84 -6.47
C ARG A 169 -11.36 10.99 -6.14
N VAL A 170 -10.48 10.32 -6.87
CA VAL A 170 -9.02 10.51 -6.75
C VAL A 170 -8.63 11.90 -7.21
N ALA A 171 -9.14 12.37 -8.35
CA ALA A 171 -8.87 13.72 -8.84
C ALA A 171 -9.35 14.82 -7.88
N ASP A 172 -10.52 14.65 -7.26
CA ASP A 172 -11.06 15.59 -6.26
C ASP A 172 -10.15 15.66 -5.01
N LEU A 173 -9.70 14.50 -4.51
CA LEU A 173 -8.77 14.43 -3.37
C LEU A 173 -7.39 15.02 -3.67
N GLU A 174 -6.91 14.91 -4.92
CA GLU A 174 -5.66 15.55 -5.35
C GLU A 174 -5.76 17.08 -5.38
N ILE A 175 -6.95 17.62 -5.70
CA ILE A 175 -7.23 19.06 -5.63
C ILE A 175 -7.25 19.52 -4.18
N ASP A 176 -7.98 18.82 -3.31
CA ASP A 176 -8.07 19.16 -1.88
C ASP A 176 -6.70 19.11 -1.19
N LEU A 177 -5.87 18.13 -1.52
CA LEU A 177 -4.50 18.03 -1.01
C LEU A 177 -3.64 19.22 -1.44
N ARG A 178 -3.79 19.66 -2.70
CA ARG A 178 -3.07 20.81 -3.24
C ARG A 178 -3.50 22.10 -2.54
N GLU A 179 -4.80 22.28 -2.31
CA GLU A 179 -5.34 23.42 -1.58
C GLU A 179 -4.93 23.43 -0.10
N ALA A 180 -4.96 22.29 0.58
CA ALA A 180 -4.52 22.17 1.96
C ALA A 180 -3.02 22.50 2.11
N LYS A 181 -2.20 22.05 1.15
CA LYS A 181 -0.77 22.37 1.10
C LYS A 181 -0.53 23.86 0.89
N GLU A 182 -1.28 24.51 0.01
CA GLU A 182 -1.18 25.95 -0.22
C GLU A 182 -1.67 26.76 0.99
N ARG A 183 -2.74 26.33 1.67
CA ARG A 183 -3.20 26.94 2.94
C ARG A 183 -2.13 26.85 4.03
N LEU A 184 -1.46 25.72 4.17
CA LEU A 184 -0.33 25.56 5.11
C LEU A 184 0.87 26.42 4.72
N ARG A 185 1.14 26.56 3.42
CA ARG A 185 2.20 27.44 2.92
C ARG A 185 1.90 28.91 3.23
N MET A 186 0.67 29.38 3.00
CA MET A 186 0.24 30.73 3.34
C MET A 186 0.27 30.99 4.86
N GLN A 187 -0.08 30.01 5.69
CA GLN A 187 0.07 30.12 7.14
C GLN A 187 1.53 30.21 7.57
N LEU A 188 2.43 29.49 6.89
CA LEU A 188 3.86 29.55 7.17
C LEU A 188 4.46 30.90 6.73
N GLU A 189 4.14 31.37 5.52
CA GLU A 189 4.59 32.68 5.01
C GLU A 189 4.03 33.83 5.87
N GLY A 190 2.75 33.80 6.26
CA GLY A 190 2.17 34.79 7.19
C GLY A 190 2.81 34.78 8.60
N ASN A 191 3.23 33.61 9.09
CA ASN A 191 3.96 33.50 10.35
C ASN A 191 5.42 34.00 10.24
N THR A 192 6.05 33.88 9.06
CA THR A 192 7.41 34.41 8.82
C THR A 192 7.45 35.94 8.77
N GLU A 193 6.42 36.58 8.20
CA GLU A 193 6.33 38.06 8.18
C GLU A 193 6.05 38.63 9.58
N SER A 194 5.21 37.94 10.37
CA SER A 194 4.92 38.30 11.77
C SER A 194 6.16 38.18 12.68
N LEU A 195 7.01 37.17 12.44
CA LEU A 195 8.31 36.99 13.13
C LEU A 195 9.37 37.99 12.65
N ALA A 196 9.38 38.36 11.37
CA ALA A 196 10.32 39.35 10.83
C ALA A 196 10.05 40.76 11.42
N LEU A 197 8.77 41.15 11.58
CA LEU A 197 8.40 42.44 12.16
C LEU A 197 8.69 42.53 13.67
N THR A 198 8.63 41.42 14.39
CA THR A 198 9.02 41.36 15.81
C THR A 198 10.53 41.35 16.01
N ARG A 199 11.31 40.77 15.08
CA ARG A 199 12.78 40.79 15.11
C ARG A 199 13.36 42.20 14.90
N VAL A 200 12.80 42.99 14.00
CA VAL A 200 13.24 44.38 13.77
C VAL A 200 12.95 45.29 14.97
N LYS A 201 11.86 45.03 15.72
CA LYS A 201 11.52 45.78 16.94
C LYS A 201 12.39 45.43 18.16
N SER A 202 12.96 44.22 18.22
CA SER A 202 13.86 43.82 19.30
C SER A 202 15.31 44.28 19.05
N GLU A 203 15.74 44.37 17.79
CA GLU A 203 17.08 44.86 17.44
C GLU A 203 17.24 46.38 17.67
N SER A 204 16.20 47.19 17.46
CA SER A 204 16.24 48.64 17.76
C SER A 204 16.47 48.97 19.24
N LYS A 205 16.19 48.06 20.18
CA LYS A 205 16.43 48.27 21.63
C LYS A 205 17.82 47.83 22.08
N PHE A 206 18.55 47.08 21.24
CA PHE A 206 19.88 46.56 21.60
C PHE A 206 21.01 47.54 21.24
N VAL A 207 20.78 48.44 20.28
CA VAL A 207 21.78 49.40 19.78
C VAL A 207 22.15 50.50 20.80
N ASP A 208 21.29 50.79 21.78
CA ASP A 208 21.50 51.89 22.75
C ASP A 208 22.31 51.50 24.00
N TYR A 209 22.47 50.22 24.31
CA TYR A 209 23.17 49.78 25.52
C TYR A 209 24.68 50.04 25.48
N PRO A 210 25.39 49.78 24.36
CA PRO A 210 26.82 50.09 24.27
C PRO A 210 27.13 51.58 24.45
N ALA A 211 26.30 52.45 23.88
CA ALA A 211 26.45 53.91 24.00
C ALA A 211 26.21 54.39 25.45
N LYS A 212 25.19 53.83 26.13
CA LYS A 212 24.92 54.13 27.55
C LYS A 212 26.00 53.57 28.48
N LEU A 213 26.54 52.39 28.18
CA LEU A 213 27.65 51.80 28.94
C LEU A 213 28.90 52.67 28.82
N ALA A 214 29.24 53.12 27.61
CA ALA A 214 30.38 54.00 27.35
C ALA A 214 30.23 55.37 28.05
N ALA A 215 29.02 55.92 28.12
CA ALA A 215 28.74 57.15 28.87
C ALA A 215 28.96 56.96 30.38
N CYS A 216 28.43 55.89 30.98
CA CYS A 216 28.67 55.59 32.39
C CYS A 216 30.15 55.31 32.70
N GLU A 217 30.88 54.64 31.80
CA GLU A 217 32.33 54.42 31.96
C GLU A 217 33.14 55.72 31.88
N GLN A 218 32.71 56.68 31.06
CA GLN A 218 33.35 57.99 30.98
C GLN A 218 33.08 58.82 32.25
N GLU A 219 31.84 58.83 32.75
CA GLU A 219 31.49 59.52 34.01
C GLU A 219 32.27 58.96 35.20
N LEU A 220 32.49 57.64 35.26
CA LEU A 220 33.33 56.98 36.26
C LEU A 220 34.80 57.43 36.18
N ARG A 221 35.33 57.60 34.96
CA ARG A 221 36.70 58.10 34.76
C ARG A 221 36.84 59.54 35.23
N ASP A 222 35.91 60.41 34.86
CA ASP A 222 35.93 61.83 35.26
C ASP A 222 35.76 61.99 36.78
N ALA A 223 34.93 61.15 37.43
CA ALA A 223 34.79 61.13 38.88
C ALA A 223 36.08 60.67 39.59
N ASN A 224 36.73 59.63 39.08
CA ASN A 224 38.00 59.15 39.63
C ASN A 224 39.13 60.18 39.49
N GLU A 225 39.19 60.93 38.38
CA GLU A 225 40.16 62.02 38.19
C GLU A 225 39.90 63.17 39.18
N LYS A 226 38.65 63.51 39.46
CA LYS A 226 38.28 64.48 40.50
C LYS A 226 38.69 64.02 41.89
N ILE A 227 38.54 62.73 42.20
CA ILE A 227 38.98 62.16 43.48
C ILE A 227 40.49 62.30 43.61
N LEU A 228 41.27 61.89 42.60
CA LEU A 228 42.73 62.00 42.61
C LEU A 228 43.19 63.46 42.82
N ASN A 229 42.57 64.41 42.10
CA ASN A 229 42.86 65.83 42.27
C ASN A 229 42.49 66.34 43.68
N SER A 230 41.40 65.84 44.28
CA SER A 230 41.02 66.18 45.65
C SER A 230 41.95 65.55 46.70
N GLU A 231 42.45 64.34 46.45
CA GLU A 231 43.44 63.67 47.29
C GLU A 231 44.78 64.42 47.29
N ASP A 232 45.22 64.90 46.13
CA ASP A 232 46.42 65.74 46.01
C ASP A 232 46.24 67.10 46.72
N GLN A 233 45.05 67.71 46.65
CA GLN A 233 44.74 68.92 47.41
C GLN A 233 44.74 68.66 48.92
N ILE A 234 44.18 67.53 49.38
CA ILE A 234 44.23 67.10 50.79
C ILE A 234 45.68 66.88 51.21
N PHE A 235 46.51 66.26 50.37
CA PHE A 235 47.93 66.06 50.63
C PHE A 235 48.67 67.40 50.80
N MET A 236 48.40 68.37 49.92
CA MET A 236 48.97 69.72 50.00
C MET A 236 48.53 70.47 51.27
N LEU A 237 47.24 70.41 51.62
CA LEU A 237 46.70 71.03 52.84
C LEU A 237 47.24 70.38 54.10
N LYS A 238 47.41 69.05 54.10
CA LYS A 238 48.01 68.30 55.21
C LYS A 238 49.47 68.67 55.43
N ASN A 239 50.21 68.91 54.34
CA ASN A 239 51.60 69.35 54.39
C ASN A 239 51.73 70.83 54.83
N GLN A 240 50.74 71.67 54.51
CA GLN A 240 50.63 73.04 55.05
C GLN A 240 50.32 73.04 56.55
N LEU A 241 49.42 72.16 57.03
CA LEU A 241 49.12 72.02 58.46
C LEU A 241 50.34 71.56 59.28
N ALA A 242 51.18 70.71 58.70
CA ALA A 242 52.42 70.24 59.32
C ALA A 242 53.48 71.33 59.53
N ARG A 243 53.38 72.48 58.84
CA ARG A 243 54.30 73.63 59.02
C ARG A 243 53.92 74.56 60.16
N TYR A 244 52.71 74.42 60.71
CA TYR A 244 52.18 75.27 61.79
C TYR A 244 52.11 74.55 63.15
N LEU A 245 52.99 73.58 63.39
CA LEU A 245 53.14 72.93 64.70
C LEU A 245 54.43 73.42 65.39
N PRO A 246 54.38 74.33 66.37
CA PRO A 246 55.56 74.76 67.12
C PRO A 246 56.00 73.76 68.19
N HIS A 247 57.32 73.72 68.36
CA HIS A 247 58.14 72.96 69.30
C HIS A 247 58.75 73.96 70.32
N GLU A 248 58.93 73.52 71.58
CA GLU A 248 59.71 74.14 72.69
C GLU A 248 59.00 75.26 73.51
N LEU A 249 59.21 75.50 74.81
CA LEU A 249 60.36 75.28 75.73
C LEU A 249 59.90 75.16 77.21
N ASP A 250 60.75 74.49 78.02
CA ASP A 250 60.94 74.68 79.47
C ASP A 250 61.48 76.09 79.77
N ASP A 251 61.23 76.66 80.96
CA ASP A 251 62.28 77.17 81.87
C ASP A 251 61.73 77.90 83.12
N GLU A 252 62.63 77.92 84.11
CA GLU A 252 62.52 78.03 85.56
C GLU A 252 62.44 79.46 86.17
N ASN A 253 62.40 79.46 87.52
CA ASN A 253 62.85 80.47 88.52
C ASN A 253 61.84 81.55 88.94
N GLY A 254 61.74 82.02 90.20
CA GLY A 254 62.49 81.77 91.44
C GLY A 254 62.11 82.82 92.51
N GLU A 255 62.07 82.38 93.78
CA GLU A 255 62.41 83.03 95.08
C GLU A 255 62.03 84.47 95.52
N GLU A 256 62.22 84.62 96.85
CA GLU A 256 62.20 85.78 97.77
C GLU A 256 60.86 86.05 98.49
N GLY A 257 60.79 86.35 99.79
CA GLY A 257 61.79 86.72 100.80
C GLY A 257 61.06 87.45 101.94
N ALA A 258 61.56 87.35 103.17
CA ALA A 258 60.84 87.63 104.43
C ALA A 258 60.86 89.10 104.93
N ASP A 259 60.01 89.33 105.94
CA ASP A 259 60.22 90.14 107.16
C ASP A 259 59.61 91.57 107.26
N SER A 260 58.80 91.78 108.30
CA SER A 260 58.81 92.96 109.20
C SER A 260 57.57 92.99 110.13
N THR A 261 57.88 93.07 111.42
CA THR A 261 57.03 93.22 112.62
C THR A 261 56.45 94.63 112.79
N GLN A 262 55.17 94.79 113.20
CA GLN A 262 54.73 95.60 114.36
C GLN A 262 53.19 95.76 114.52
N GLU A 263 52.75 95.51 115.76
CA GLU A 263 51.61 96.07 116.53
C GLU A 263 50.17 96.15 115.95
N MET A 264 49.25 95.51 116.68
CA MET A 264 47.80 95.42 116.46
C MET A 264 47.08 96.76 116.58
N ASP A 265 46.10 96.98 115.69
CA ASP A 265 44.88 97.73 115.98
C ASP A 265 43.70 97.09 115.23
N VAL A 266 42.49 97.15 115.79
CA VAL A 266 41.25 96.44 115.42
C VAL A 266 40.80 96.58 113.94
N GLU A 267 41.40 97.51 113.19
CA GLU A 267 41.22 97.66 111.75
C GLU A 267 41.95 96.59 110.91
N SER A 268 43.09 96.05 111.37
CA SER A 268 43.81 94.97 110.66
C SER A 268 43.04 93.66 110.69
N LEU A 269 42.40 93.34 111.83
CA LEU A 269 41.52 92.17 111.96
C LEU A 269 40.28 92.29 111.06
N SER A 270 39.77 93.51 110.83
CA SER A 270 38.67 93.75 109.91
C SER A 270 39.11 93.59 108.45
N GLU A 271 40.32 94.02 108.12
CA GLU A 271 40.92 93.85 106.80
C GLU A 271 41.33 92.39 106.51
N GLU A 272 41.84 91.66 107.51
CA GLU A 272 42.08 90.22 107.45
C GLU A 272 40.78 89.44 107.28
N LEU A 273 39.73 89.81 108.00
CA LEU A 273 38.40 89.21 107.82
C LEU A 273 37.85 89.48 106.41
N ARG A 274 38.12 90.67 105.84
CA ARG A 274 37.77 91.03 104.45
C ARG A 274 38.54 90.18 103.45
N ILE A 275 39.85 90.02 103.62
CA ILE A 275 40.71 89.19 102.77
C ILE A 275 40.32 87.71 102.86
N ALA A 276 40.07 87.20 104.07
CA ALA A 276 39.60 85.83 104.28
C ALA A 276 38.21 85.60 103.65
N SER A 277 37.30 86.58 103.73
CA SER A 277 35.99 86.51 103.09
C SER A 277 36.08 86.53 101.55
N LEU A 278 37.03 87.28 100.99
CA LEU A 278 37.33 87.28 99.55
C LEU A 278 37.92 85.95 99.09
N ARG A 279 38.89 85.40 99.83
CA ARG A 279 39.49 84.08 99.57
C ARG A 279 38.45 82.96 99.69
N LEU A 280 37.55 83.04 100.67
CA LEU A 280 36.44 82.10 100.80
C LEU A 280 35.51 82.20 99.59
N ARG A 281 35.17 83.42 99.14
CA ARG A 281 34.37 83.64 97.93
C ARG A 281 35.05 83.13 96.65
N GLU A 282 36.36 83.24 96.57
CA GLU A 282 37.18 82.68 95.48
C GLU A 282 37.14 81.15 95.51
N ALA A 283 37.40 80.55 96.66
CA ALA A 283 37.31 79.10 96.87
C ALA A 283 35.89 78.56 96.64
N GLU A 284 34.85 79.32 96.99
CA GLU A 284 33.45 78.98 96.70
C GLU A 284 33.14 79.03 95.20
N ARG A 285 33.65 80.05 94.49
CA ARG A 285 33.57 80.12 93.02
C ARG A 285 34.29 78.95 92.37
N GLU A 286 35.50 78.63 92.81
CA GLU A 286 36.29 77.50 92.32
C GLU A 286 35.59 76.16 92.61
N ASN A 287 35.08 75.95 93.82
CA ASN A 287 34.25 74.78 94.13
C ASN A 287 33.01 74.71 93.24
N GLY A 288 32.37 75.85 92.94
CA GLY A 288 31.27 75.94 91.99
C GLY A 288 31.68 75.55 90.57
N MET A 289 32.88 75.92 90.13
CA MET A 289 33.44 75.51 88.83
C MET A 289 33.75 74.01 88.81
N MET A 290 34.40 73.48 89.85
CA MET A 290 34.72 72.06 89.96
C MET A 290 33.46 71.19 90.01
N ARG A 291 32.42 71.61 90.74
CA ARG A 291 31.12 70.90 90.74
C ARG A 291 30.49 70.86 89.35
N ARG A 292 30.55 71.96 88.60
CA ARG A 292 30.06 72.01 87.21
C ARG A 292 30.86 71.09 86.29
N GLU A 293 32.18 71.04 86.42
CA GLU A 293 33.02 70.15 85.60
C GLU A 293 32.80 68.67 85.96
N VAL A 294 32.61 68.34 87.24
CA VAL A 294 32.24 66.99 87.68
C VAL A 294 30.89 66.58 87.10
N GLU A 295 29.90 67.47 87.10
CA GLU A 295 28.57 67.15 86.56
C GLU A 295 28.60 67.00 85.02
N LYS A 296 29.37 67.85 84.33
CA LYS A 296 29.67 67.71 82.91
C LYS A 296 30.36 66.37 82.62
N SER A 297 31.37 66.00 83.41
CA SER A 297 32.08 64.72 83.30
C SER A 297 31.15 63.52 83.49
N LYS A 298 30.21 63.57 84.45
CA LYS A 298 29.17 62.52 84.59
C LYS A 298 28.24 62.45 83.38
N SER A 299 27.84 63.60 82.83
CA SER A 299 27.00 63.65 81.63
C SER A 299 27.72 63.06 80.41
N ASP A 300 29.02 63.31 80.29
CA ASP A 300 29.87 62.74 79.24
C ASP A 300 30.13 61.25 79.49
N GLU A 301 30.24 60.79 80.73
CA GLU A 301 30.31 59.37 81.08
C GLU A 301 29.02 58.62 80.67
N LEU A 302 27.85 59.22 80.89
CA LEU A 302 26.56 58.66 80.44
C LEU A 302 26.46 58.63 78.92
N ARG A 303 26.93 59.68 78.23
CA ARG A 303 27.02 59.71 76.76
C ARG A 303 27.95 58.62 76.24
N LEU A 304 29.11 58.44 76.87
CA LEU A 304 30.06 57.37 76.52
C LEU A 304 29.42 55.99 76.70
N LYS A 305 28.71 55.74 77.81
CA LYS A 305 27.97 54.48 78.02
C LYS A 305 26.89 54.26 76.96
N SER A 306 26.16 55.30 76.56
CA SER A 306 25.16 55.21 75.49
C SER A 306 25.80 54.90 74.14
N LEU A 307 26.90 55.57 73.79
CA LEU A 307 27.67 55.30 72.57
C LEU A 307 28.26 53.89 72.58
N GLN A 308 28.73 53.41 73.73
CA GLN A 308 29.24 52.05 73.89
C GLN A 308 28.13 51.02 73.66
N ASN A 309 26.94 51.21 74.23
CA ASN A 309 25.79 50.34 73.97
C ASN A 309 25.39 50.32 72.49
N MET A 310 25.41 51.48 71.82
CA MET A 310 25.14 51.56 70.38
C MET A 310 26.21 50.84 69.57
N LEU A 311 27.48 50.98 69.93
CA LEU A 311 28.59 50.26 69.30
C LEU A 311 28.44 48.74 69.48
N GLU A 312 28.11 48.28 70.68
CA GLU A 312 27.87 46.86 70.97
C GLU A 312 26.67 46.30 70.18
N SER A 313 25.59 47.08 70.05
CA SER A 313 24.43 46.70 69.22
C SER A 313 24.82 46.60 67.74
N ALA A 314 25.52 47.60 67.21
CA ALA A 314 26.00 47.60 65.83
C ALA A 314 26.99 46.45 65.55
N GLN A 315 27.85 46.11 66.51
CA GLN A 315 28.75 44.95 66.41
C GLN A 315 27.98 43.62 66.37
N LYS A 316 26.92 43.47 67.18
CA LYS A 316 26.05 42.28 67.16
C LYS A 316 25.33 42.15 65.83
N GLU A 317 24.78 43.24 65.30
CA GLU A 317 24.14 43.25 63.98
C GLU A 317 25.14 42.91 62.87
N ALA A 318 26.34 43.50 62.90
CA ALA A 318 27.40 43.16 61.96
C ALA A 318 27.80 41.68 62.03
N ALA A 319 27.84 41.09 63.23
CA ALA A 319 28.10 39.67 63.42
C ALA A 319 26.96 38.80 62.85
N ALA A 320 25.70 39.19 63.06
CA ALA A 320 24.54 38.50 62.50
C ALA A 320 24.54 38.52 60.96
N TRP A 321 24.81 39.68 60.35
CA TRP A 321 24.94 39.81 58.90
C TRP A 321 26.12 39.03 58.33
N LYS A 322 27.26 38.98 59.04
CA LYS A 322 28.38 38.11 58.67
C LYS A 322 27.98 36.63 58.68
N SER A 323 27.32 36.17 59.74
CA SER A 323 26.84 34.79 59.83
C SER A 323 25.88 34.46 58.68
N LYS A 324 24.90 35.33 58.42
CA LYS A 324 23.95 35.17 57.31
C LYS A 324 24.64 35.14 55.96
N SER A 325 25.57 36.06 55.70
CA SER A 325 26.39 36.07 54.47
C SER A 325 27.19 34.77 54.29
N THR A 326 27.76 34.21 55.37
CA THR A 326 28.45 32.91 55.28
C THR A 326 27.49 31.75 55.00
N ALA A 327 26.26 31.79 55.52
CA ALA A 327 25.23 30.78 55.23
C ALA A 327 24.82 30.82 53.75
N ASP A 328 24.52 32.01 53.23
CA ASP A 328 24.12 32.18 51.83
C ASP A 328 25.27 31.79 50.88
N ARG A 329 26.52 32.09 51.25
CA ARG A 329 27.71 31.63 50.49
C ARG A 329 27.80 30.11 50.39
N ARG A 330 27.43 29.37 51.45
CA ARG A 330 27.39 27.89 51.42
C ARG A 330 26.25 27.39 50.52
N GLU A 331 25.10 28.06 50.51
CA GLU A 331 23.99 27.70 49.61
C GLU A 331 24.34 27.96 48.14
N VAL A 332 24.98 29.09 47.84
CA VAL A 332 25.49 29.41 46.51
C VAL A 332 26.51 28.35 46.05
N ALA A 333 27.40 27.88 46.94
CA ALA A 333 28.33 26.79 46.62
C ALA A 333 27.59 25.48 46.25
N LYS A 334 26.56 25.08 47.01
CA LYS A 334 25.75 23.89 46.69
C LYS A 334 25.03 24.02 45.35
N LEU A 335 24.49 25.21 45.06
CA LEU A 335 23.86 25.49 43.76
C LEU A 335 24.88 25.45 42.63
N HIS A 336 26.07 25.99 42.85
CA HIS A 336 27.17 25.93 41.90
C HIS A 336 27.54 24.47 41.58
N ASP A 337 27.68 23.61 42.59
CA ASP A 337 27.95 22.18 42.39
C ASP A 337 26.83 21.48 41.60
N ARG A 338 25.57 21.80 41.90
CA ARG A 338 24.42 21.27 41.15
C ARG A 338 24.42 21.72 39.70
N VAL A 339 24.74 22.99 39.43
CA VAL A 339 24.88 23.51 38.06
C VAL A 339 26.02 22.80 37.35
N SER A 340 27.16 22.58 38.01
CA SER A 340 28.29 21.83 37.45
C SER A 340 27.90 20.39 37.10
N MET A 341 27.20 19.68 37.98
CA MET A 341 26.69 18.33 37.70
C MET A 341 25.76 18.31 36.48
N LEU A 342 24.82 19.26 36.41
CA LEU A 342 23.90 19.36 35.27
C LEU A 342 24.62 19.70 33.97
N LYS A 343 25.65 20.55 34.00
CA LYS A 343 26.49 20.85 32.83
C LYS A 343 27.22 19.60 32.31
N HIS A 344 27.80 18.79 33.19
CA HIS A 344 28.45 17.54 32.79
C HIS A 344 27.44 16.54 32.21
N SER A 345 26.25 16.42 32.80
CA SER A 345 25.17 15.56 32.27
C SER A 345 24.66 16.04 30.91
N LEU A 346 24.52 17.35 30.71
CA LEU A 346 24.14 17.93 29.43
C LEU A 346 25.21 17.65 28.38
N ALA A 347 26.48 17.87 28.70
CA ALA A 347 27.59 17.53 27.82
C ALA A 347 27.59 16.04 27.44
N GLY A 348 27.29 15.13 28.38
CA GLY A 348 27.14 13.71 28.08
C GLY A 348 26.04 13.43 27.04
N ARG A 349 24.86 14.03 27.20
CA ARG A 349 23.77 13.92 26.20
C ARG A 349 24.16 14.53 24.85
N ASP A 350 24.91 15.63 24.84
CA ASP A 350 25.38 16.25 23.59
C ASP A 350 26.35 15.33 22.82
N HIS A 351 27.17 14.55 23.53
CA HIS A 351 28.01 13.53 22.89
C HIS A 351 27.16 12.40 22.31
N GLU A 352 26.20 11.87 23.07
CA GLU A 352 25.28 10.83 22.59
C GLU A 352 24.49 11.28 21.35
N ILE A 353 24.00 12.52 21.34
CA ILE A 353 23.31 13.10 20.17
C ILE A 353 24.25 13.14 18.95
N ARG A 354 25.52 13.49 19.13
CA ARG A 354 26.50 13.48 18.02
C ARG A 354 26.78 12.07 17.51
N ASP A 355 26.94 11.10 18.41
CA ASP A 355 27.18 9.71 18.04
C ASP A 355 25.97 9.14 17.27
N LEU A 356 24.75 9.40 17.75
CA LEU A 356 23.51 9.00 17.07
C LEU A 356 23.37 9.68 15.70
N LYS A 357 23.72 10.97 15.58
CA LYS A 357 23.69 11.69 14.30
C LYS A 357 24.69 11.11 13.29
N THR A 358 25.86 10.68 13.76
CA THR A 358 26.89 10.05 12.92
C THR A 358 26.40 8.68 12.46
N ALA A 359 25.91 7.84 13.38
CA ALA A 359 25.33 6.54 13.04
C ALA A 359 24.14 6.64 12.07
N LEU A 360 23.32 7.69 12.20
CA LEU A 360 22.22 7.97 11.28
C LEU A 360 22.74 8.37 9.89
N SER A 361 23.77 9.21 9.81
CA SER A 361 24.40 9.59 8.54
C SER A 361 25.01 8.37 7.83
N ASP A 362 25.72 7.50 8.57
CA ASP A 362 26.28 6.26 8.03
C ASP A 362 25.20 5.29 7.54
N ALA A 363 24.06 5.22 8.24
CA ALA A 363 22.93 4.40 7.83
C ALA A 363 22.26 4.96 6.57
N GLU A 364 22.08 6.27 6.49
CA GLU A 364 21.57 6.94 5.28
C GLU A 364 22.50 6.68 4.08
N GLU A 365 23.81 6.86 4.24
CA GLU A 365 24.80 6.62 3.18
C GLU A 365 24.77 5.17 2.66
N LYS A 366 24.44 4.18 3.49
CA LYS A 366 24.25 2.78 3.06
C LYS A 366 22.92 2.52 2.36
N ILE A 367 21.85 3.14 2.83
CA ILE A 367 20.50 2.92 2.28
C ILE A 367 20.34 3.59 0.90
N PHE A 368 21.01 4.73 0.65
CA PHE A 368 20.93 5.43 -0.63
C PHE A 368 21.36 4.58 -1.86
N PRO A 369 22.55 3.94 -1.87
CA PRO A 369 22.97 3.09 -2.98
C PRO A 369 22.11 1.84 -3.11
N GLU A 370 21.69 1.21 -2.01
CA GLU A 370 20.74 0.07 -2.07
C GLU A 370 19.41 0.49 -2.71
N LYS A 371 18.89 1.66 -2.33
CA LYS A 371 17.68 2.23 -2.95
C LYS A 371 17.86 2.53 -4.43
N ALA A 372 19.06 2.97 -4.85
CA ALA A 372 19.37 3.18 -6.25
C ALA A 372 19.44 1.85 -7.02
N GLN A 373 20.09 0.84 -6.45
CA GLN A 373 20.17 -0.52 -7.03
C GLN A 373 18.80 -1.15 -7.18
N PHE A 374 17.94 -1.10 -6.15
CA PHE A 374 16.58 -1.63 -6.26
C PHE A 374 15.75 -0.89 -7.31
N LYS A 375 15.95 0.41 -7.50
CA LYS A 375 15.29 1.15 -8.58
C LYS A 375 15.75 0.69 -9.95
N GLU A 376 17.06 0.47 -10.13
CA GLU A 376 17.64 -0.03 -11.37
C GLU A 376 17.16 -1.46 -11.69
N GLU A 377 17.13 -2.33 -10.69
CA GLU A 377 16.59 -3.69 -10.80
C GLU A 377 15.10 -3.67 -11.16
N ILE A 378 14.30 -2.82 -10.52
CA ILE A 378 12.88 -2.63 -10.89
C ILE A 378 12.74 -2.17 -12.34
N THR A 379 13.54 -1.20 -12.80
CA THR A 379 13.47 -0.74 -14.20
C THR A 379 13.86 -1.84 -15.18
N SER A 380 14.92 -2.60 -14.89
CA SER A 380 15.35 -3.72 -15.73
C SER A 380 14.29 -4.83 -15.80
N LEU A 381 13.64 -5.16 -14.69
CA LEU A 381 12.57 -6.16 -14.65
C LEU A 381 11.31 -5.69 -15.40
N LEU A 382 11.00 -4.39 -15.35
CA LEU A 382 9.90 -3.81 -16.12
C LEU A 382 10.17 -3.85 -17.63
N GLU A 383 11.40 -3.57 -18.05
CA GLU A 383 11.83 -3.71 -19.45
C GLU A 383 11.79 -5.17 -19.92
N GLU A 384 12.28 -6.11 -19.11
CA GLU A 384 12.20 -7.54 -19.42
C GLU A 384 10.73 -7.97 -19.55
N LYS A 385 9.87 -7.56 -18.61
CA LYS A 385 8.44 -7.84 -18.66
C LYS A 385 7.81 -7.31 -19.96
N ALA A 386 8.08 -6.06 -20.33
CA ALA A 386 7.56 -5.47 -21.56
C ALA A 386 7.97 -6.26 -22.82
N ASN A 387 9.24 -6.68 -22.89
CA ASN A 387 9.73 -7.51 -23.99
C ASN A 387 9.07 -8.91 -24.02
N ARG A 388 8.80 -9.51 -22.85
CA ARG A 388 8.06 -10.78 -22.76
C ARG A 388 6.59 -10.63 -23.17
N ASP A 389 5.95 -9.53 -22.78
CA ASP A 389 4.57 -9.21 -23.14
C ASP A 389 4.44 -9.00 -24.67
N GLU A 390 5.43 -8.35 -25.31
CA GLU A 390 5.49 -8.20 -26.76
C GLU A 390 5.65 -9.55 -27.48
N GLN A 391 6.58 -10.40 -27.02
CA GLN A 391 6.74 -11.76 -27.54
C GLN A 391 5.47 -12.60 -27.39
N PHE A 392 4.79 -12.47 -26.25
CA PHE A 392 3.52 -13.15 -26.02
C PHE A 392 2.44 -12.66 -26.98
N SER A 393 2.32 -11.35 -27.20
CA SER A 393 1.37 -10.77 -28.16
C SER A 393 1.63 -11.23 -29.60
N GLU A 394 2.90 -11.37 -30.00
CA GLU A 394 3.28 -11.92 -31.31
C GLU A 394 2.87 -13.38 -31.45
N LEU A 395 3.14 -14.22 -30.43
CA LEU A 395 2.72 -15.62 -30.43
C LEU A 395 1.19 -15.76 -30.45
N GLU A 396 0.47 -14.92 -29.70
CA GLU A 396 -1.00 -14.88 -29.76
C GLU A 396 -1.50 -14.51 -31.17
N ALA A 397 -0.84 -13.58 -31.86
CA ALA A 397 -1.20 -13.23 -33.22
C ALA A 397 -0.94 -14.39 -34.20
N GLN A 398 0.16 -15.12 -34.03
CA GLN A 398 0.47 -16.32 -34.82
C GLN A 398 -0.55 -17.44 -34.57
N VAL A 399 -0.96 -17.66 -33.31
CA VAL A 399 -2.02 -18.63 -32.97
C VAL A 399 -3.32 -18.24 -33.66
N ARG A 400 -3.75 -16.97 -33.58
CA ARG A 400 -4.97 -16.49 -34.27
C ARG A 400 -4.89 -16.69 -35.78
N TYR A 401 -3.73 -16.46 -36.39
CA TYR A 401 -3.52 -16.70 -37.83
C TYR A 401 -3.66 -18.19 -38.18
N LEU A 402 -3.05 -19.08 -37.41
CA LEU A 402 -3.14 -20.52 -37.65
C LEU A 402 -4.56 -21.06 -37.39
N GLU A 403 -5.27 -20.53 -36.40
CA GLU A 403 -6.69 -20.85 -36.17
C GLU A 403 -7.57 -20.42 -37.35
N GLU A 404 -7.31 -19.25 -37.93
CA GLU A 404 -7.98 -18.78 -39.15
C GLU A 404 -7.69 -19.68 -40.34
N GLU A 405 -6.42 -20.06 -40.52
CA GLU A 405 -5.97 -20.96 -41.57
C GLU A 405 -6.64 -22.34 -41.49
N ILE A 406 -6.67 -22.92 -40.28
CA ILE A 406 -7.38 -24.18 -40.01
C ILE A 406 -8.86 -24.02 -40.37
N ARG A 407 -9.50 -22.93 -39.94
CA ARG A 407 -10.92 -22.69 -40.24
C ARG A 407 -11.19 -22.59 -41.73
N ARG A 408 -10.32 -21.90 -42.47
CA ARG A 408 -10.43 -21.79 -43.93
C ARG A 408 -10.33 -23.16 -44.61
N VAL A 409 -9.30 -23.94 -44.27
CA VAL A 409 -9.09 -25.29 -44.80
C VAL A 409 -10.24 -26.23 -44.43
N THR A 410 -10.79 -26.13 -43.21
CA THR A 410 -11.95 -26.94 -42.83
C THR A 410 -13.18 -26.60 -43.65
N ASN A 411 -13.41 -25.32 -43.95
CA ASN A 411 -14.54 -24.90 -44.78
C ASN A 411 -14.36 -25.40 -46.23
N GLU A 412 -13.19 -25.20 -46.84
CA GLU A 412 -12.87 -25.71 -48.18
C GLU A 412 -13.05 -27.23 -48.26
N LYS A 413 -12.61 -27.97 -47.24
CA LYS A 413 -12.81 -29.41 -47.15
C LYS A 413 -14.30 -29.78 -47.11
N THR A 414 -15.11 -29.09 -46.30
CA THR A 414 -16.56 -29.36 -46.22
C THR A 414 -17.30 -29.05 -47.50
N GLU A 415 -16.90 -27.99 -48.23
CA GLU A 415 -17.47 -27.64 -49.53
C GLU A 415 -17.18 -28.73 -50.58
N GLU A 416 -15.94 -29.23 -50.61
CA GLU A 416 -15.56 -30.34 -51.49
C GLU A 416 -16.23 -31.67 -51.12
N GLU A 417 -16.39 -31.95 -49.81
CA GLU A 417 -17.14 -33.13 -49.35
C GLU A 417 -18.61 -33.09 -49.80
N GLU A 418 -19.29 -31.94 -49.66
CA GLU A 418 -20.67 -31.79 -50.14
C GLU A 418 -20.76 -31.85 -51.68
N ARG A 419 -19.77 -31.31 -52.42
CA ARG A 419 -19.70 -31.46 -53.88
C ARG A 419 -19.61 -32.93 -54.29
N LEU A 420 -18.67 -33.67 -53.72
CA LEU A 420 -18.48 -35.10 -54.03
C LEU A 420 -19.70 -35.94 -53.62
N LYS A 421 -20.31 -35.62 -52.48
CA LYS A 421 -21.56 -36.25 -52.04
C LYS A 421 -22.69 -36.03 -53.05
N GLY A 422 -22.84 -34.81 -53.56
CA GLY A 422 -23.78 -34.51 -54.65
C GLY A 422 -23.50 -35.31 -55.94
N GLU A 423 -22.23 -35.43 -56.35
CA GLU A 423 -21.84 -36.26 -57.51
C GLU A 423 -22.16 -37.75 -57.31
N ILE A 424 -21.90 -38.28 -56.11
CA ILE A 424 -22.26 -39.66 -55.74
C ILE A 424 -23.78 -39.84 -55.82
N GLU A 425 -24.57 -38.92 -55.27
CA GLU A 425 -26.04 -38.99 -55.34
C GLU A 425 -26.52 -39.05 -56.80
N VAL A 426 -26.00 -38.21 -57.70
CA VAL A 426 -26.34 -38.26 -59.13
C VAL A 426 -25.97 -39.61 -59.76
N LEU A 427 -24.75 -40.11 -59.51
CA LEU A 427 -24.31 -41.40 -60.05
C LEU A 427 -25.14 -42.58 -59.51
N THR A 428 -25.61 -42.52 -58.26
CA THR A 428 -26.48 -43.54 -57.69
C THR A 428 -27.84 -43.57 -58.39
N VAL A 429 -28.41 -42.40 -58.71
CA VAL A 429 -29.65 -42.30 -59.49
C VAL A 429 -29.44 -42.82 -60.91
N GLU A 430 -28.36 -42.44 -61.59
CA GLU A 430 -28.04 -42.96 -62.92
C GLU A 430 -27.87 -44.48 -62.94
N LYS A 431 -27.18 -45.03 -61.92
CA LYS A 431 -27.02 -46.48 -61.76
C LYS A 431 -28.38 -47.15 -61.65
N ALA A 432 -29.28 -46.65 -60.80
CA ALA A 432 -30.61 -47.21 -60.62
C ALA A 432 -31.43 -47.18 -61.92
N VAL A 433 -31.36 -46.10 -62.70
CA VAL A 433 -32.02 -46.00 -64.02
C VAL A 433 -31.47 -47.03 -65.01
N LYS A 434 -30.13 -47.16 -65.08
CA LYS A 434 -29.47 -48.15 -65.94
C LYS A 434 -29.85 -49.58 -65.54
N GLU A 435 -29.98 -49.86 -64.23
CA GLU A 435 -30.41 -51.15 -63.71
C GLU A 435 -31.84 -51.50 -64.17
N ILE A 436 -32.79 -50.56 -64.08
CA ILE A 436 -34.16 -50.72 -64.61
C ILE A 436 -34.16 -50.97 -66.13
N CYS A 437 -33.32 -50.25 -66.87
CA CYS A 437 -33.19 -50.42 -68.32
C CYS A 437 -32.63 -51.81 -68.69
N ILE A 438 -31.60 -52.26 -67.98
CA ILE A 438 -31.03 -53.61 -68.15
C ILE A 438 -32.09 -54.67 -67.86
N GLU A 439 -32.85 -54.53 -66.78
CA GLU A 439 -33.92 -55.49 -66.45
C GLU A 439 -35.02 -55.52 -67.51
N THR A 440 -35.40 -54.36 -68.04
CA THR A 440 -36.36 -54.27 -69.16
C THR A 440 -35.86 -54.98 -70.41
N VAL A 441 -34.57 -54.80 -70.76
CA VAL A 441 -33.96 -55.48 -71.91
C VAL A 441 -33.85 -56.98 -71.65
N SER A 442 -33.43 -57.38 -70.44
CA SER A 442 -33.35 -58.78 -70.02
C SER A 442 -34.69 -59.48 -70.22
N ASN A 443 -35.79 -58.88 -69.74
CA ASN A 443 -37.14 -59.41 -69.92
C ASN A 443 -37.54 -59.55 -71.41
N LYS A 444 -37.15 -58.59 -72.26
CA LYS A 444 -37.39 -58.68 -73.70
C LYS A 444 -36.59 -59.82 -74.34
N VAL A 445 -35.33 -59.99 -73.94
CA VAL A 445 -34.47 -61.09 -74.42
C VAL A 445 -35.09 -62.42 -74.02
N SER A 446 -35.48 -62.62 -72.76
CA SER A 446 -36.14 -63.87 -72.31
C SER A 446 -37.45 -64.15 -73.05
N LYS A 447 -38.21 -63.10 -73.41
CA LYS A 447 -39.40 -63.25 -74.24
C LYS A 447 -39.05 -63.73 -75.65
N LEU A 448 -38.07 -63.11 -76.30
CA LEU A 448 -37.60 -63.51 -77.62
C LEU A 448 -37.00 -64.92 -77.62
N GLU A 449 -36.27 -65.30 -76.57
CA GLU A 449 -35.76 -66.67 -76.39
C GLU A 449 -36.91 -67.68 -76.32
N SER A 450 -37.99 -67.35 -75.60
CA SER A 450 -39.18 -68.20 -75.52
C SER A 450 -39.91 -68.32 -76.87
N GLU A 451 -40.03 -67.21 -77.62
CA GLU A 451 -40.60 -67.20 -78.98
C GLU A 451 -39.73 -68.00 -79.96
N MET A 452 -38.41 -67.87 -79.87
CA MET A 452 -37.45 -68.64 -80.70
C MET A 452 -37.57 -70.15 -80.44
N LEU A 453 -37.70 -70.57 -79.17
CA LEU A 453 -37.93 -71.98 -78.82
C LEU A 453 -39.26 -72.52 -79.38
N LEU A 454 -40.32 -71.70 -79.38
CA LEU A 454 -41.61 -72.09 -79.94
C LEU A 454 -41.55 -72.26 -81.46
N LEU A 455 -40.93 -71.30 -82.15
CA LEU A 455 -40.72 -71.39 -83.60
C LEU A 455 -39.83 -72.59 -83.97
N GLU A 456 -38.82 -72.91 -83.16
CA GLU A 456 -37.99 -74.10 -83.36
C GLU A 456 -38.82 -75.39 -83.24
N TYR A 457 -39.74 -75.46 -82.28
CA TYR A 457 -40.67 -76.58 -82.15
C TYR A 457 -41.61 -76.70 -83.38
N GLU A 458 -42.16 -75.58 -83.85
CA GLU A 458 -43.00 -75.56 -85.06
C GLU A 458 -42.24 -75.97 -86.32
N MET A 459 -40.99 -75.52 -86.46
CA MET A 459 -40.11 -75.95 -87.56
C MET A 459 -39.90 -77.46 -87.51
N LYS A 460 -39.53 -78.03 -86.36
CA LYS A 460 -39.36 -79.49 -86.21
C LYS A 460 -40.63 -80.28 -86.53
N ALA A 461 -41.80 -79.76 -86.19
CA ALA A 461 -43.07 -80.39 -86.53
C ALA A 461 -43.35 -80.34 -88.05
N LYS A 462 -43.07 -79.20 -88.70
CA LYS A 462 -43.19 -79.05 -90.16
C LYS A 462 -42.18 -79.90 -90.91
N ASP A 463 -40.95 -80.02 -90.42
CA ASP A 463 -39.92 -80.88 -91.01
C ASP A 463 -40.37 -82.35 -90.96
N SER A 464 -40.90 -82.81 -89.82
CA SER A 464 -41.49 -84.15 -89.69
C SER A 464 -42.62 -84.37 -90.72
N LYS A 465 -43.52 -83.40 -90.87
CA LYS A 465 -44.61 -83.48 -91.85
C LYS A 465 -44.10 -83.45 -93.29
N THR A 466 -43.06 -82.68 -93.57
CA THR A 466 -42.44 -82.61 -94.90
C THR A 466 -41.81 -83.96 -95.24
N MET A 467 -41.14 -84.60 -94.28
CA MET A 467 -40.59 -85.94 -94.43
C MET A 467 -41.70 -86.98 -94.70
N GLU A 468 -42.85 -86.92 -94.00
CA GLU A 468 -44.00 -87.77 -94.30
C GLU A 468 -44.53 -87.57 -95.73
N MET A 469 -44.72 -86.32 -96.15
CA MET A 469 -45.17 -85.98 -97.50
C MET A 469 -44.15 -86.41 -98.58
N GLU A 470 -42.85 -86.26 -98.32
CA GLU A 470 -41.78 -86.74 -99.19
C GLU A 470 -41.83 -88.26 -99.34
N GLU A 471 -42.04 -89.00 -98.24
CA GLU A 471 -42.20 -90.45 -98.27
C GLU A 471 -43.44 -90.87 -99.08
N GLU A 472 -44.56 -90.14 -98.95
CA GLU A 472 -45.76 -90.36 -99.76
C GLU A 472 -45.53 -90.07 -101.25
N VAL A 473 -44.85 -88.96 -101.57
CA VAL A 473 -44.48 -88.62 -102.95
C VAL A 473 -43.58 -89.70 -103.54
N GLU A 474 -42.61 -90.21 -102.77
CA GLU A 474 -41.72 -91.28 -103.21
C GLU A 474 -42.48 -92.59 -103.45
N LYS A 475 -43.42 -92.95 -102.56
CA LYS A 475 -44.34 -94.08 -102.77
C LYS A 475 -45.16 -93.92 -104.05
N LEU A 476 -45.69 -92.72 -104.31
CA LEU A 476 -46.46 -92.44 -105.53
C LEU A 476 -45.57 -92.49 -106.78
N ARG A 477 -44.33 -91.98 -106.72
CA ARG A 477 -43.35 -92.09 -107.79
C ARG A 477 -43.05 -93.56 -108.10
N SER A 478 -42.80 -94.39 -107.09
CA SER A 478 -42.58 -95.83 -107.27
C SER A 478 -43.78 -96.53 -107.93
N LYS A 479 -45.01 -96.21 -107.53
CA LYS A 479 -46.22 -96.76 -108.18
C LYS A 479 -46.37 -96.28 -109.62
N LEU A 480 -46.04 -95.02 -109.89
CA LEU A 480 -46.08 -94.49 -111.26
C LEU A 480 -45.01 -95.14 -112.14
N GLU A 481 -43.81 -95.39 -111.59
CA GLU A 481 -42.73 -96.14 -112.24
C GLU A 481 -43.19 -97.56 -112.58
N GLU A 482 -43.84 -98.24 -111.62
CA GLU A 482 -44.43 -99.58 -111.82
C GLU A 482 -45.48 -99.57 -112.95
N VAL A 483 -46.44 -98.65 -112.91
CA VAL A 483 -47.44 -98.50 -113.99
C VAL A 483 -46.80 -98.09 -115.32
N ALA A 484 -45.77 -97.25 -115.30
CA ALA A 484 -45.03 -96.89 -116.50
C ALA A 484 -44.29 -98.10 -117.07
N GLU A 485 -43.75 -98.97 -116.24
CA GLU A 485 -43.12 -100.23 -116.65
C GLU A 485 -44.14 -101.22 -117.20
N GLU A 486 -45.32 -101.34 -116.58
CA GLU A 486 -46.45 -102.10 -117.13
C GLU A 486 -46.86 -101.58 -118.51
N LYS A 487 -46.98 -100.24 -118.68
CA LYS A 487 -47.25 -99.63 -119.99
C LYS A 487 -46.14 -99.92 -121.00
N ARG A 488 -44.87 -99.83 -120.58
CA ARG A 488 -43.71 -100.18 -121.41
C ARG A 488 -43.77 -101.66 -121.82
N GLU A 489 -44.18 -102.55 -120.93
CA GLU A 489 -44.41 -103.98 -121.21
C GLU A 489 -45.52 -104.19 -122.24
N VAL A 490 -46.68 -103.54 -122.07
CA VAL A 490 -47.77 -103.62 -123.05
C VAL A 490 -47.33 -103.09 -124.42
N ILE A 491 -46.57 -101.98 -124.45
CA ILE A 491 -45.98 -101.47 -125.69
C ILE A 491 -45.02 -102.51 -126.29
N ARG A 492 -44.16 -103.15 -125.47
CA ARG A 492 -43.27 -104.24 -125.91
C ARG A 492 -44.06 -105.42 -126.50
N GLN A 493 -45.16 -105.83 -125.88
CA GLN A 493 -46.06 -106.87 -126.39
C GLN A 493 -46.75 -106.48 -127.70
N LEU A 494 -47.22 -105.22 -127.81
CA LEU A 494 -47.83 -104.72 -129.04
C LEU A 494 -46.81 -104.63 -130.17
N CYS A 495 -45.60 -104.13 -129.90
CA CYS A 495 -44.49 -104.12 -130.86
C CYS A 495 -44.16 -105.53 -131.34
N PHE A 496 -44.11 -106.51 -130.44
CA PHE A 496 -43.93 -107.92 -130.82
C PHE A 496 -45.03 -108.42 -131.76
N SER A 497 -46.29 -108.06 -131.49
CA SER A 497 -47.43 -108.39 -132.35
C SER A 497 -47.36 -107.68 -133.72
N LEU A 498 -46.83 -106.46 -133.74
CA LEU A 498 -46.67 -105.63 -134.94
C LEU A 498 -45.51 -106.11 -135.81
N ASP A 499 -44.40 -106.53 -135.21
CA ASP A 499 -43.28 -107.17 -135.89
C ASP A 499 -43.68 -108.56 -136.42
N TYR A 500 -44.45 -109.34 -135.66
CA TYR A 500 -45.06 -110.58 -136.15
C TYR A 500 -45.92 -110.32 -137.41
N SER A 501 -46.76 -109.27 -137.39
CA SER A 501 -47.58 -108.87 -138.54
C SER A 501 -46.76 -108.35 -139.72
N LYS A 502 -45.64 -107.65 -139.46
CA LYS A 502 -44.69 -107.18 -140.48
C LYS A 502 -43.96 -108.34 -141.16
N ASP A 503 -43.52 -109.33 -140.39
CA ASP A 503 -42.83 -110.51 -140.90
C ASP A 503 -43.81 -111.49 -141.59
N GLU A 504 -45.09 -111.45 -141.25
CA GLU A 504 -46.17 -112.06 -142.04
C GLU A 504 -46.35 -111.35 -143.39
N CYS A 505 -46.33 -110.01 -143.44
CA CYS A 505 -46.39 -109.25 -144.69
C CYS A 505 -45.17 -109.46 -145.61
N LYS A 506 -43.97 -109.60 -145.06
CA LYS A 506 -42.75 -109.89 -145.85
C LYS A 506 -42.76 -111.28 -146.50
N ARG A 507 -43.44 -112.26 -145.90
CA ARG A 507 -43.51 -113.64 -146.42
C ARG A 507 -44.37 -113.79 -147.70
N LEU A 508 -45.19 -112.80 -148.04
CA LEU A 508 -46.17 -112.89 -149.14
C LEU A 508 -45.71 -112.28 -150.49
N HIS A 509 -44.41 -111.95 -150.69
CA HIS A 509 -43.99 -111.15 -151.85
C HIS A 509 -42.80 -111.60 -152.71
N THR A 510 -42.40 -112.88 -152.74
CA THR A 510 -41.38 -113.31 -153.73
C THR A 510 -41.56 -114.72 -154.28
N THR A 511 -41.96 -114.81 -155.56
CA THR A 511 -41.39 -115.65 -156.66
C THR A 511 -42.29 -115.53 -157.93
N PRO A 512 -41.81 -115.75 -159.19
CA PRO A 512 -40.42 -115.81 -159.73
C PRO A 512 -40.19 -115.21 -161.16
N ILE A 513 -38.94 -115.37 -161.68
CA ILE A 513 -38.44 -115.45 -163.11
C ILE A 513 -37.81 -114.15 -163.71
N GLN A 514 -36.60 -114.05 -164.31
CA GLN A 514 -35.41 -114.91 -164.63
C GLN A 514 -34.21 -114.04 -165.12
N GLY A 515 -32.94 -114.42 -164.82
CA GLY A 515 -31.82 -114.43 -165.80
C GLY A 515 -30.58 -113.51 -165.66
N ILE A 516 -29.47 -114.05 -165.10
CA ILE A 516 -28.02 -113.90 -165.41
C ILE A 516 -27.22 -112.61 -165.03
N ASP A 517 -26.22 -112.84 -164.16
CA ASP A 517 -24.84 -112.34 -163.92
C ASP A 517 -24.45 -110.85 -164.00
N HIS A 518 -24.11 -110.27 -162.83
CA HIS A 518 -22.72 -110.14 -162.33
C HIS A 518 -22.68 -109.90 -160.81
#